data_AF-A0A1E7YVC2-F1
#
_entry.id   AF-A0A1E7YVC2-F1
#
_cell.length_a   1.000
_cell.length_b   1.000
_cell.length_c   1.000
_cell.angle_alpha   90.00
_cell.angle_beta   90.00
_cell.angle_gamma   90.00
#
_symmetry.space_group_name_H-M   'P 1'
#
loop_
_entity.id
_entity.type
_entity.pdbx_description
1 polymer ?
#
loop_
_entity_poly.entity_id
_entity_poly.type
_entity_poly.pdbx_seq_one_letter_code
_entity_poly.pdbx_strand_id
1 'polypeptide(L)'
;MLFYLKEKVREACLVNNIDPRQREQAILWIFGFQDSNGPSFEDCCAVFGARHWVVQLMVQLQYWRLGIRFSAPMSFAPPPMNIIEEASYLKGSEGAWVLRRIWEWPGICTDELLRMGQNTNYRSQDIVAGLESLDEKGLVIEGNTGMTWYCVGRSPINQAGRPVRSWSALWREE
;
A
#
# COMPACT_ATOMS: atom_id res chain seq x y z
N MET A 1 -23.68 5.56 -6.99
CA MET A 1 -22.20 5.65 -6.99
C MET A 1 -21.59 5.92 -5.62
N LEU A 2 -22.06 6.91 -4.83
CA LEU A 2 -21.50 7.21 -3.49
C LEU A 2 -21.54 6.02 -2.53
N PHE A 3 -22.71 5.37 -2.43
CA PHE A 3 -22.87 4.15 -1.65
C PHE A 3 -21.95 3.03 -2.14
N TYR A 4 -21.71 2.93 -3.45
CA TYR A 4 -20.92 1.86 -4.04
C TYR A 4 -19.43 1.96 -3.67
N LEU A 5 -18.81 3.14 -3.83
CA LEU A 5 -17.41 3.36 -3.44
C LEU A 5 -17.21 3.16 -1.93
N LYS A 6 -18.09 3.73 -1.11
CA LYS A 6 -18.01 3.63 0.35
C LYS A 6 -18.17 2.18 0.83
N GLU A 7 -19.10 1.43 0.25
CA GLU A 7 -19.28 0.01 0.55
C GLU A 7 -18.05 -0.80 0.12
N LYS A 8 -17.51 -0.59 -1.09
CA LYS A 8 -16.30 -1.33 -1.54
C LYS A 8 -15.08 -1.07 -0.67
N VAL A 9 -14.83 0.17 -0.27
CA VAL A 9 -13.75 0.50 0.67
C VAL A 9 -13.98 -0.16 2.03
N ARG A 10 -15.23 -0.16 2.52
CA ARG A 10 -15.61 -0.84 3.76
C ARG A 10 -15.37 -2.34 3.67
N GLU A 11 -15.81 -2.98 2.58
CA GLU A 11 -15.64 -4.41 2.32
C GLU A 11 -14.15 -4.80 2.30
N ALA A 12 -13.30 -4.00 1.64
CA ALA A 12 -11.86 -4.27 1.58
C ALA A 12 -11.17 -4.23 2.96
N CYS A 13 -11.63 -3.33 3.85
CA CYS A 13 -11.02 -3.07 5.16
C CYS A 13 -11.63 -3.86 6.33
N LEU A 14 -12.82 -4.44 6.17
CA LEU A 14 -13.44 -5.25 7.22
C LEU A 14 -12.86 -6.67 7.22
N VAL A 15 -12.36 -7.11 8.37
CA VAL A 15 -11.85 -8.49 8.54
C VAL A 15 -12.89 -9.39 9.19
N ASN A 16 -13.76 -8.84 10.03
CA ASN A 16 -14.80 -9.56 10.74
C ASN A 16 -16.15 -9.43 10.01
N ASN A 17 -16.92 -10.51 9.99
CA ASN A 17 -18.30 -10.56 9.46
C ASN A 17 -18.44 -10.21 7.97
N ILE A 18 -17.41 -10.50 7.16
CA ILE A 18 -17.48 -10.46 5.70
C ILE A 18 -16.96 -11.77 5.10
N ASP A 19 -17.55 -12.21 3.99
CA ASP A 19 -17.04 -13.33 3.23
C ASP A 19 -15.63 -12.98 2.67
N PRO A 20 -14.59 -13.81 2.93
CA PRO A 20 -13.26 -13.58 2.38
C PRO A 20 -13.23 -13.34 0.87
N ARG A 21 -14.11 -14.01 0.10
CA ARG A 21 -14.20 -13.81 -1.36
C ARG A 21 -14.75 -12.43 -1.71
N GLN A 22 -15.76 -11.97 -1.00
CA GLN A 22 -16.33 -10.63 -1.19
C GLN A 22 -15.28 -9.56 -0.88
N ARG A 23 -14.50 -9.75 0.19
CA ARG A 23 -13.39 -8.87 0.54
C ARG A 23 -12.32 -8.86 -0.54
N GLU A 24 -11.87 -10.02 -1.01
CA GLU A 24 -10.89 -10.13 -2.09
C GLU A 24 -11.35 -9.44 -3.37
N GLN A 25 -12.62 -9.61 -3.76
CA GLN A 25 -13.21 -8.91 -4.90
C GLN A 25 -13.21 -7.40 -4.72
N ALA A 26 -13.52 -6.89 -3.53
CA ALA A 26 -13.46 -5.46 -3.25
C ALA A 26 -12.03 -4.92 -3.34
N ILE A 27 -11.05 -5.68 -2.83
CA ILE A 27 -9.63 -5.33 -2.92
C ILE A 27 -9.19 -5.28 -4.40
N LEU A 28 -9.50 -6.31 -5.19
CA LEU A 28 -9.19 -6.34 -6.62
C LEU A 28 -9.93 -5.27 -7.41
N TRP A 29 -11.12 -4.83 -6.96
CA TRP A 29 -11.83 -3.71 -7.55
C TRP A 29 -11.10 -2.37 -7.30
N ILE A 30 -10.55 -2.17 -6.10
CA ILE A 30 -9.82 -0.94 -5.73
C ILE A 30 -8.42 -0.89 -6.36
N PHE A 31 -7.72 -2.03 -6.35
CA PHE A 31 -6.30 -2.07 -6.72
C PHE A 31 -6.04 -2.72 -8.06
N GLY A 32 -6.94 -3.52 -8.62
CA GLY A 32 -6.69 -4.30 -9.83
C GLY A 32 -7.05 -3.57 -11.12
N PHE A 33 -6.65 -4.19 -12.24
CA PHE A 33 -7.12 -3.81 -13.58
C PHE A 33 -8.49 -4.46 -13.79
N GLN A 34 -9.55 -3.66 -13.69
CA GLN A 34 -10.90 -4.18 -13.86
C GLN A 34 -11.32 -4.20 -15.33
N ASP A 35 -11.85 -5.35 -15.73
CA ASP A 35 -12.67 -5.51 -16.93
C ASP A 35 -14.08 -5.87 -16.43
N SER A 36 -14.96 -4.88 -16.31
CA SER A 36 -16.31 -5.11 -15.79
C SER A 36 -17.34 -4.21 -16.45
N ASN A 37 -18.57 -4.70 -16.60
CA ASN A 37 -19.73 -3.97 -17.15
C ASN A 37 -20.29 -2.90 -16.18
N GLY A 38 -19.56 -2.54 -15.12
CA GLY A 38 -19.95 -1.55 -14.10
C GLY A 38 -19.00 -0.35 -14.04
N PRO A 39 -19.29 0.65 -13.19
CA PRO A 39 -18.41 1.81 -13.04
C PRO A 39 -17.06 1.37 -12.47
N SER A 40 -15.98 1.83 -13.08
CA SER A 40 -14.64 1.55 -12.59
C SER A 40 -14.38 2.25 -11.25
N PHE A 41 -13.36 1.80 -10.53
CA PHE A 41 -12.89 2.49 -9.33
C PHE A 41 -12.45 3.93 -9.63
N GLU A 42 -11.79 4.14 -10.76
CA GLU A 42 -11.33 5.46 -11.20
C GLU A 42 -12.52 6.39 -11.51
N ASP A 43 -13.53 5.90 -12.23
CA ASP A 43 -14.77 6.66 -12.51
C ASP A 43 -15.47 7.05 -11.20
N CYS A 44 -15.56 6.11 -10.26
CA CYS A 44 -16.14 6.37 -8.95
C CYS A 44 -15.36 7.46 -8.21
N CYS A 45 -14.03 7.43 -8.22
CA CYS A 45 -13.21 8.45 -7.57
C CYS A 45 -13.35 9.82 -8.26
N ALA A 46 -13.36 9.84 -9.59
CA ALA A 46 -13.48 11.06 -10.40
C ALA A 46 -14.78 11.81 -10.12
N VAL A 47 -15.91 11.09 -10.00
CA VAL A 47 -17.22 11.69 -9.63
C VAL A 47 -17.17 12.40 -8.28
N PHE A 48 -16.30 11.98 -7.36
CA PHE A 48 -16.12 12.63 -6.04
C PHE A 48 -14.99 13.64 -5.99
N GLY A 49 -14.31 13.92 -7.12
CA GLY A 49 -13.12 14.77 -7.14
C GLY A 49 -11.96 14.19 -6.33
N ALA A 50 -11.94 12.87 -6.11
CA ALA A 50 -10.86 12.19 -5.41
C ALA A 50 -9.86 11.62 -6.43
N ARG A 51 -8.56 11.77 -6.16
CA ARG A 51 -7.52 11.06 -6.91
C ARG A 51 -7.54 9.59 -6.48
N HIS A 52 -7.81 8.68 -7.41
CA HIS A 52 -7.93 7.23 -7.15
C HIS A 52 -6.72 6.66 -6.38
N TRP A 53 -5.51 7.10 -6.74
CA TRP A 53 -4.27 6.66 -6.12
C TRP A 53 -4.12 7.14 -4.66
N VAL A 54 -4.71 8.29 -4.29
CA VAL A 54 -4.78 8.76 -2.89
C VAL A 54 -5.68 7.82 -2.09
N VAL A 55 -6.81 7.42 -2.67
CA VAL A 55 -7.74 6.47 -2.02
C VAL A 55 -7.07 5.11 -1.82
N GLN A 56 -6.29 4.62 -2.79
CA GLN A 56 -5.52 3.38 -2.64
C GLN A 56 -4.50 3.46 -1.48
N LEU A 57 -3.75 4.56 -1.37
CA LEU A 57 -2.82 4.78 -0.24
C LEU A 57 -3.56 4.86 1.10
N MET A 58 -4.74 5.48 1.14
CA MET A 58 -5.58 5.50 2.35
C MET A 58 -6.05 4.10 2.75
N VAL A 59 -6.34 3.23 1.78
CA VAL A 59 -6.70 1.82 2.04
C VAL A 59 -5.48 1.04 2.56
N GLN A 60 -4.29 1.22 1.97
CA GLN A 60 -3.04 0.61 2.48
C GLN A 60 -2.75 1.04 3.92
N LEU A 61 -2.92 2.34 4.23
CA LEU A 61 -2.82 2.83 5.59
C LEU A 61 -3.82 2.16 6.52
N GLN A 62 -5.06 1.97 6.06
CA GLN A 62 -6.07 1.32 6.86
C GLN A 62 -5.70 -0.14 7.15
N TYR A 63 -5.03 -0.84 6.23
CA TYR A 63 -4.47 -2.16 6.51
C TYR A 63 -3.43 -2.12 7.63
N TRP A 64 -2.51 -1.15 7.61
CA TRP A 64 -1.55 -0.95 8.70
C TRP A 64 -2.25 -0.67 10.04
N ARG A 65 -3.20 0.29 10.06
CA ARG A 65 -3.94 0.67 11.29
C ARG A 65 -4.67 -0.51 11.93
N LEU A 66 -5.23 -1.39 11.10
CA LEU A 66 -5.97 -2.57 11.54
C LEU A 66 -5.08 -3.80 11.75
N GLY A 67 -3.78 -3.73 11.46
CA GLY A 67 -2.88 -4.89 11.51
C GLY A 67 -3.27 -5.99 10.53
N ILE A 68 -3.89 -5.65 9.41
CA ILE A 68 -4.30 -6.61 8.38
C ILE A 68 -3.06 -7.19 7.71
N ARG A 69 -2.99 -8.52 7.61
CA ARG A 69 -1.89 -9.21 6.91
C ARG A 69 -2.46 -10.07 5.80
N PHE A 70 -1.88 -9.93 4.63
CA PHE A 70 -2.20 -10.77 3.48
C PHE A 70 -1.37 -12.06 3.55
N SER A 71 -1.97 -13.19 3.17
CA SER A 71 -1.29 -14.49 3.17
C SER A 71 -0.37 -14.69 1.95
N ALA A 72 -0.57 -13.90 0.90
CA ALA A 72 0.18 -13.96 -0.36
C ALA A 72 0.18 -12.59 -1.06
N PRO A 73 1.09 -12.37 -2.03
CA PRO A 73 1.02 -11.22 -2.92
C PRO A 73 -0.27 -11.16 -3.71
N MET A 74 -0.75 -9.95 -3.97
CA MET A 74 -1.94 -9.67 -4.76
C MET A 74 -1.56 -9.04 -6.11
N SER A 75 -2.36 -9.34 -7.14
CA SER A 75 -2.21 -8.75 -8.48
C SER A 75 -2.76 -7.32 -8.52
N PHE A 76 -2.10 -6.40 -7.81
CA PHE A 76 -2.45 -4.98 -7.82
C PHE A 76 -1.85 -4.29 -9.04
N ALA A 77 -2.54 -3.24 -9.51
CA ALA A 77 -1.97 -2.22 -10.36
C ALA A 77 -0.73 -1.62 -9.66
N PRO A 78 0.23 -1.10 -10.45
CA PRO A 78 1.42 -0.48 -9.90
C PRO A 78 1.11 0.58 -8.83
N PRO A 79 2.00 0.77 -7.84
CA PRO A 79 1.91 1.92 -6.95
C PRO A 79 1.87 3.24 -7.74
N PRO A 80 1.42 4.34 -7.12
CA PRO A 80 1.41 5.66 -7.75
C PRO A 80 2.81 6.05 -8.22
N MET A 81 2.94 6.57 -9.45
CA MET A 81 4.25 6.78 -10.09
C MET A 81 5.20 7.63 -9.26
N ASN A 82 4.70 8.70 -8.64
CA ASN A 82 5.48 9.58 -7.77
C ASN A 82 6.09 8.85 -6.56
N ILE A 83 5.39 7.86 -6.00
CA ILE A 83 5.92 7.04 -4.89
C ILE A 83 7.03 6.10 -5.40
N ILE A 84 6.86 5.55 -6.60
CA ILE A 84 7.85 4.67 -7.25
C ILE A 84 9.11 5.45 -7.62
N GLU A 85 8.95 6.63 -8.21
CA GLU A 85 10.06 7.53 -8.55
C GLU A 85 10.84 7.94 -7.32
N GLU A 86 10.16 8.26 -6.21
CA GLU A 86 10.83 8.60 -4.96
C GLU A 86 11.59 7.39 -4.37
N ALA A 87 11.01 6.20 -4.39
CA ALA A 87 11.71 4.98 -4.00
C ALA A 87 12.94 4.72 -4.88
N SER A 88 12.83 5.00 -6.19
CA SER A 88 13.93 4.88 -7.14
C SER A 88 15.02 5.91 -6.90
N TYR A 89 14.65 7.13 -6.52
CA TYR A 89 15.59 8.19 -6.18
C TYR A 89 16.40 7.86 -4.92
N LEU A 90 15.76 7.24 -3.92
CA LEU A 90 16.42 6.87 -2.65
C LEU A 90 17.43 5.73 -2.83
N LYS A 91 17.04 4.67 -3.55
CA LYS A 91 17.79 3.40 -3.59
C LYS A 91 17.80 2.71 -4.96
N GLY A 92 17.63 3.45 -6.04
CA GLY A 92 17.67 2.89 -7.39
C GLY A 92 16.57 1.85 -7.65
N SER A 93 16.87 0.92 -8.53
CA SER A 93 15.93 -0.14 -8.94
C SER A 93 15.52 -1.08 -7.79
N GLU A 94 16.37 -1.20 -6.78
CA GLU A 94 16.21 -1.97 -5.56
C GLU A 94 15.11 -1.36 -4.69
N GLY A 95 15.17 -0.04 -4.45
CA GLY A 95 14.15 0.69 -3.69
C GLY A 95 12.76 0.57 -4.34
N ALA A 96 12.70 0.75 -5.66
CA ALA A 96 11.46 0.57 -6.41
C ALA A 96 10.94 -0.87 -6.34
N TRP A 97 11.83 -1.86 -6.39
CA TRP A 97 11.46 -3.26 -6.27
C TRP A 97 10.89 -3.58 -4.89
N VAL A 98 11.56 -3.14 -3.81
CA VAL A 98 11.09 -3.33 -2.42
C VAL A 98 9.72 -2.70 -2.24
N LEU A 99 9.55 -1.45 -2.67
CA LEU A 99 8.28 -0.72 -2.57
C LEU A 99 7.14 -1.47 -3.27
N ARG A 100 7.37 -1.96 -4.51
CA ARG A 100 6.36 -2.71 -5.27
C ARG A 100 5.96 -4.01 -4.57
N ARG A 101 6.92 -4.74 -4.00
CA ARG A 101 6.63 -5.98 -3.26
C ARG A 101 5.79 -5.73 -2.02
N ILE A 102 6.07 -4.66 -1.27
CA ILE A 102 5.29 -4.27 -0.09
C ILE A 102 3.89 -3.78 -0.49
N TRP A 103 3.77 -3.07 -1.60
CA TRP A 103 2.48 -2.64 -2.15
C TRP A 103 1.58 -3.82 -2.51
N GLU A 104 2.12 -4.81 -3.22
CA GLU A 104 1.42 -6.02 -3.65
C GLU A 104 1.13 -6.97 -2.48
N TRP A 105 1.92 -6.94 -1.41
CA TRP A 105 1.77 -7.83 -0.26
C TRP A 105 1.71 -7.05 1.07
N PRO A 106 0.57 -6.40 1.38
CA PRO A 106 0.44 -5.65 2.63
C PRO A 106 0.60 -6.54 3.85
N GLY A 107 1.54 -6.18 4.73
CA GLY A 107 1.89 -6.96 5.91
C GLY A 107 2.90 -8.09 5.66
N ILE A 108 3.63 -8.05 4.54
CA ILE A 108 4.79 -8.91 4.28
C ILE A 108 5.88 -8.71 5.34
N CYS A 109 6.57 -9.78 5.74
CA CYS A 109 7.72 -9.68 6.64
C CYS A 109 9.06 -9.58 5.89
N THR A 110 10.09 -9.10 6.58
CA THR A 110 11.44 -8.95 6.00
C THR A 110 11.98 -10.27 5.46
N ASP A 111 11.78 -11.39 6.17
CA ASP A 111 12.25 -12.71 5.72
C ASP A 111 11.61 -13.14 4.40
N GLU A 112 10.32 -12.86 4.22
CA GLU A 112 9.61 -13.13 2.97
C GLU A 112 10.10 -12.23 1.84
N LEU A 113 10.33 -10.95 2.12
CA LEU A 113 10.90 -10.02 1.15
C LEU A 113 12.30 -10.47 0.70
N LEU A 114 13.14 -10.90 1.63
CA LEU A 114 14.47 -11.45 1.35
C LEU A 114 14.39 -12.73 0.53
N ARG A 115 13.45 -13.63 0.85
CA ARG A 115 13.20 -14.86 0.09
C ARG A 115 12.79 -14.56 -1.36
N MET A 116 11.93 -13.57 -1.58
CA MET A 116 11.58 -13.11 -2.94
C MET A 116 12.78 -12.54 -3.68
N GLY A 117 13.67 -11.85 -2.96
CA GLY A 117 14.91 -11.29 -3.48
C GLY A 117 15.89 -12.32 -4.04
N GLN A 118 15.88 -13.55 -3.54
CA GLN A 118 16.76 -14.64 -4.00
C GLN A 118 16.54 -14.98 -5.48
N ASN A 119 15.37 -14.67 -6.04
CA ASN A 119 15.04 -14.88 -7.45
C ASN A 119 15.33 -13.63 -8.31
N THR A 120 16.13 -12.69 -7.81
CA THR A 120 16.50 -11.44 -8.47
C THR A 120 18.02 -11.28 -8.50
N ASN A 121 18.50 -10.21 -9.13
CA ASN A 121 19.93 -9.87 -9.13
C ASN A 121 20.36 -9.06 -7.89
N TYR A 122 19.45 -8.77 -6.96
CA TYR A 122 19.73 -7.95 -5.79
C TYR A 122 20.28 -8.78 -4.64
N ARG A 123 21.27 -8.25 -3.91
CA ARG A 123 21.77 -8.91 -2.70
C ARG A 123 20.80 -8.63 -1.54
N SER A 124 20.75 -9.55 -0.58
CA SER A 124 19.94 -9.35 0.64
C SER A 124 20.26 -8.04 1.36
N GLN A 125 21.53 -7.62 1.37
CA GLN A 125 21.96 -6.35 1.96
C GLN A 125 21.36 -5.14 1.24
N ASP A 126 21.24 -5.19 -0.09
CA ASP A 126 20.67 -4.10 -0.89
C ASP A 126 19.15 -3.98 -0.65
N ILE A 127 18.48 -5.12 -0.47
CA ILE A 127 17.05 -5.17 -0.13
C ILE A 127 16.80 -4.56 1.26
N VAL A 128 17.62 -4.92 2.26
CA VAL A 128 17.51 -4.36 3.62
C VAL A 128 17.80 -2.86 3.61
N ALA A 129 18.88 -2.42 2.96
CA ALA A 129 19.20 -1.01 2.82
C ALA A 129 18.11 -0.23 2.05
N GLY A 130 17.49 -0.87 1.06
CA GLY A 130 16.28 -0.43 0.37
C GLY A 130 15.15 -0.14 1.35
N LEU A 131 14.77 -1.16 2.11
CA LEU A 131 13.70 -1.10 3.10
C LEU A 131 13.92 0.00 4.14
N GLU A 132 15.12 0.06 4.73
CA GLU A 132 15.49 1.06 5.74
C GLU A 132 15.36 2.48 5.20
N SER A 133 15.78 2.74 3.96
CA SER A 133 15.66 4.08 3.36
C SER A 133 14.23 4.46 3.03
N LEU A 134 13.40 3.49 2.64
CA LEU A 134 11.96 3.73 2.43
C LEU A 134 11.24 4.03 3.75
N ASP A 135 11.61 3.34 4.84
CA ASP A 135 11.06 3.56 6.17
C ASP A 135 11.50 4.92 6.75
N GLU A 136 12.79 5.25 6.63
CA GLU A 136 13.32 6.55 7.03
C GLU A 136 12.61 7.72 6.32
N LYS A 137 12.29 7.54 5.04
CA LYS A 137 11.51 8.53 4.29
C LYS A 137 10.01 8.51 4.59
N GLY A 138 9.52 7.44 5.24
CA GLY A 138 8.10 7.22 5.52
C GLY A 138 7.28 6.79 4.31
N LEU A 139 7.90 6.25 3.26
CA LEU A 139 7.18 5.62 2.14
C LEU A 139 6.52 4.32 2.56
N VAL A 140 7.21 3.58 3.43
CA VAL A 140 6.70 2.39 4.11
C VAL A 140 6.66 2.62 5.62
N ILE A 141 6.01 1.70 6.32
CA ILE A 141 5.88 1.75 7.77
C ILE A 141 5.85 0.33 8.35
N GLU A 142 6.51 0.16 9.49
CA GLU A 142 6.46 -1.08 10.27
C GLU A 142 5.10 -1.25 10.97
N GLY A 143 4.58 -2.49 10.96
CA GLY A 143 3.38 -2.88 11.70
C GLY A 143 3.59 -2.91 13.21
N ASN A 144 2.47 -2.78 13.96
CA ASN A 144 2.49 -2.68 15.43
C ASN A 144 3.11 -3.89 16.16
N THR A 145 3.19 -5.05 15.53
CA THR A 145 3.79 -6.26 16.13
C THR A 145 5.31 -6.34 15.93
N GLY A 146 5.89 -5.36 15.22
CA GLY A 146 7.18 -5.51 14.57
C GLY A 146 7.12 -6.56 13.46
N MET A 147 8.09 -6.53 12.54
CA MET A 147 8.29 -7.57 11.50
C MET A 147 7.36 -7.56 10.29
N THR A 148 6.44 -6.61 10.13
CA THR A 148 5.61 -6.51 8.92
C THR A 148 5.62 -5.12 8.32
N TRP A 149 5.49 -5.03 7.00
CA TRP A 149 5.64 -3.78 6.27
C TRP A 149 4.41 -3.42 5.44
N TYR A 150 4.14 -2.13 5.34
CA TYR A 150 3.02 -1.56 4.61
C TYR A 150 3.47 -0.36 3.77
N CYS A 151 2.97 -0.23 2.55
CA CYS A 151 3.27 0.90 1.66
C CYS A 151 2.22 1.98 1.84
N VAL A 152 2.56 3.06 2.56
CA VAL A 152 1.62 4.12 2.94
C VAL A 152 1.90 5.45 2.23
N GLY A 153 3.00 5.54 1.48
CA GLY A 153 3.43 6.72 0.73
C GLY A 153 3.95 7.86 1.61
N ARG A 154 3.28 8.14 2.73
CA ARG A 154 3.74 9.08 3.77
C ARG A 154 3.30 8.56 5.14
N SER A 155 4.27 8.24 6.00
CA SER A 155 4.00 7.68 7.33
C SER A 155 3.26 8.67 8.25
N PRO A 156 2.30 8.23 9.08
CA PRO A 156 1.71 9.03 10.17
C PRO A 156 2.57 9.26 11.35
N ILE A 157 3.60 8.46 11.49
CA ILE A 157 4.47 8.48 12.62
C ILE A 157 5.89 8.68 12.11
N ASN A 158 6.67 9.43 12.87
CA ASN A 158 8.11 9.42 12.65
C ASN A 158 8.71 8.12 13.20
N GLN A 159 10.01 7.92 13.01
CA GLN A 159 10.74 6.76 13.53
C GLN A 159 10.66 6.60 15.06
N ALA A 160 10.35 7.68 15.80
CA ALA A 160 10.12 7.63 17.24
C ALA A 160 8.69 7.19 17.62
N GLY A 161 7.88 6.75 16.64
CA GLY A 161 6.48 6.36 16.83
C GLY A 161 5.54 7.53 17.11
N ARG A 162 5.99 8.78 16.94
CA ARG A 162 5.20 9.97 17.26
C ARG A 162 4.47 10.50 16.04
N PRO A 163 3.20 10.94 16.19
CA PRO A 163 2.45 11.51 15.08
C PRO A 163 3.16 12.69 14.41
N VAL A 164 3.23 12.69 13.09
CA VAL A 164 3.67 13.84 12.28
C VAL A 164 2.49 14.82 12.18
N ARG A 165 2.69 16.10 12.52
CA ARG A 165 1.60 17.09 12.63
C ARG A 165 0.87 17.24 11.29
N SER A 166 -0.40 16.85 11.29
CA SER A 166 -1.42 16.95 10.23
C SER A 166 -1.28 15.95 9.06
N TRP A 167 -1.69 14.72 9.33
CA TRP A 167 -1.96 13.70 8.30
C TRP A 167 -2.90 14.16 7.19
N SER A 168 -3.81 15.08 7.53
CA SER A 168 -4.76 15.67 6.58
C SER A 168 -4.20 16.83 5.76
N ALA A 169 -3.03 17.39 6.11
CA ALA A 169 -2.41 18.48 5.33
C ALA A 169 -1.54 17.93 4.18
N LEU A 170 -0.88 16.78 4.38
CA LEU A 170 -0.01 16.13 3.39
C LEU A 170 -0.70 15.79 2.06
N TRP A 171 -2.03 15.68 2.06
CA TRP A 171 -2.83 15.34 0.88
C TRP A 171 -3.70 16.51 0.38
N ARG A 172 -3.57 17.70 0.98
CA ARG A 172 -4.26 18.94 0.55
C ARG A 172 -3.39 19.82 -0.34
N GLU A 173 -2.10 19.54 -0.47
CA GLU A 173 -1.18 20.29 -1.33
C GLU A 173 -1.05 19.59 -2.68
N GLU A 174 -1.87 20.03 -3.64
CA GLU A 174 -1.61 20.29 -5.07
C GLU A 174 -2.93 20.56 -5.82
#